data_AF-A0A960D271-F1
#
_entry.id   AF-A0A960D271-F1
#
_cell.length_a   1.000
_cell.length_b   1.000
_cell.length_c   1.000
_cell.angle_alpha   90.00
_cell.angle_beta   90.00
_cell.angle_gamma   90.00
#
_symmetry.space_group_name_H-M   'P 1'
#
loop_
_entity.id
_entity.type
_entity.pdbx_description
1 polymer ?
#
loop_
_entity_poly.entity_id
_entity_poly.type
_entity_poly.pdbx_seq_one_letter_code
_entity_poly.pdbx_strand_id
1 'polypeptide(L)'
;GSLESGVGDALNYGVVKMNVDTYTQYAFTRPIAAHMFSNYDGVLKVDGEVGNKKVYDPRSYLKKAETSMSERVVEACNDLHSAGRSVSAG
;
A
#
# COMPACT_ATOMS: atom_id res chain seq x y z
N GLY A 1 4.12 13.82 -5.50
CA GLY A 1 4.75 14.00 -4.19
C GLY A 1 6.21 14.29 -4.37
N SER A 2 6.94 14.31 -3.26
CA SER A 2 8.29 14.88 -3.19
C SER A 2 9.27 14.16 -4.09
N LEU A 3 10.11 14.93 -4.78
CA LEU A 3 11.28 14.40 -5.49
C LEU A 3 12.26 13.82 -4.45
N GLU A 4 12.93 12.72 -4.77
CA GLU A 4 13.93 12.08 -3.89
C GLU A 4 15.00 13.08 -3.40
N SER A 5 15.40 14.02 -4.26
CA SER A 5 16.34 15.10 -3.91
C SER A 5 15.85 15.98 -2.76
N GLY A 6 14.54 16.22 -2.67
CA GLY A 6 13.96 17.03 -1.59
C GLY A 6 13.93 16.31 -0.24
N VAL A 7 13.91 14.97 -0.23
CA VAL A 7 13.97 14.18 1.00
C VAL A 7 15.38 14.23 1.59
N GLY A 8 16.41 14.01 0.77
CA GLY A 8 17.80 14.03 1.21
C GLY A 8 18.22 15.36 1.85
N ASP A 9 17.88 16.48 1.21
CA ASP A 9 18.17 17.81 1.75
C ASP A 9 17.43 18.07 3.07
N ALA A 10 16.14 17.69 3.15
CA ALA A 10 15.35 17.85 4.36
C ALA A 10 15.93 17.06 5.55
N LEU A 11 16.45 15.85 5.31
CA LEU A 11 17.13 15.05 6.35
C LEU A 11 18.42 15.74 6.83
N ASN A 12 19.21 16.32 5.91
CA ASN A 12 20.42 17.07 6.27
C ASN A 12 20.12 18.31 7.14
N TYR A 13 18.89 18.85 7.05
CA TYR A 13 18.41 19.97 7.87
C TYR A 13 17.62 19.54 9.11
N GLY A 14 17.70 18.27 9.52
CA GLY A 14 17.20 17.81 10.81
C GLY A 14 15.73 17.37 10.83
N VAL A 15 15.13 17.10 9.66
CA VAL A 15 13.83 16.40 9.64
C VAL A 15 13.99 14.98 10.19
N VAL A 16 13.20 14.66 11.21
CA VAL A 16 13.18 13.32 11.86
C VAL A 16 11.86 12.57 11.66
N LYS A 17 10.86 13.22 11.04
CA LYS A 17 9.53 12.66 10.79
C LYS A 17 8.95 13.22 9.49
N MET A 18 8.59 12.32 8.57
CA MET A 18 7.85 12.67 7.35
C MET A 18 6.47 12.03 7.37
N ASN A 19 5.44 12.78 7.00
CA ASN A 19 4.09 12.25 6.82
C ASN A 19 3.95 11.65 5.42
N VAL A 20 3.45 10.42 5.34
CA VAL A 20 3.18 9.74 4.06
C VAL A 20 1.76 9.18 4.11
N ASP A 21 0.83 9.83 3.42
CA ASP A 21 -0.59 9.47 3.43
C ASP A 21 -1.10 9.16 2.01
N THR A 22 -1.08 10.14 1.09
CA THR A 22 -1.60 9.94 -0.27
C THR A 22 -0.95 8.77 -1.02
N TYR A 23 0.35 8.55 -0.80
CA TYR A 23 1.07 7.43 -1.41
C TYR A 23 0.68 6.06 -0.83
N THR A 24 0.48 5.98 0.48
CA THR A 24 0.03 4.74 1.13
C THR A 24 -1.44 4.47 0.82
N GLN A 25 -2.30 5.50 0.76
CA GLN A 25 -3.67 5.40 0.26
C GLN A 25 -3.72 4.84 -1.17
N TYR A 26 -2.93 5.39 -2.09
CA TYR A 26 -2.89 4.90 -3.47
C TYR A 26 -2.39 3.44 -3.54
N ALA A 27 -1.30 3.12 -2.86
CA ALA A 27 -0.75 1.76 -2.82
C ALA A 27 -1.78 0.75 -2.26
N PHE A 28 -2.52 1.13 -1.21
CA PHE A 28 -3.57 0.28 -0.64
C PHE A 28 -4.75 0.05 -1.60
N THR A 29 -5.26 1.12 -2.23
CA THR A 29 -6.44 1.03 -3.09
C THR A 29 -6.14 0.39 -4.46
N ARG A 30 -4.91 0.55 -4.97
CA ARG A 30 -4.51 0.09 -6.31
C ARG A 30 -4.78 -1.40 -6.58
N PRO A 31 -4.44 -2.36 -5.69
CA PRO A 31 -4.75 -3.77 -5.89
C PRO A 31 -6.24 -4.10 -5.67
N ILE A 32 -6.96 -3.31 -4.86
CA ILE A 32 -8.41 -3.48 -4.67
C ILE A 32 -9.14 -3.16 -5.97
N ALA A 33 -8.83 -2.02 -6.59
CA ALA A 33 -9.40 -1.65 -7.89
C ALA A 33 -9.14 -2.74 -8.96
N ALA A 34 -7.90 -3.22 -9.04
CA ALA A 34 -7.56 -4.31 -9.95
C ALA A 34 -8.34 -5.61 -9.65
N HIS A 35 -8.51 -5.96 -8.38
CA HIS A 35 -9.27 -7.14 -7.97
C HIS A 35 -10.73 -7.03 -8.38
N MET A 36 -11.37 -5.88 -8.16
CA MET A 36 -12.78 -5.67 -8.53
C MET A 36 -12.97 -5.75 -10.04
N PHE A 37 -12.10 -5.14 -10.84
CA PHE A 37 -12.21 -5.20 -12.30
C PHE A 37 -11.96 -6.60 -12.87
N SER A 38 -10.96 -7.32 -12.36
CA SER A 38 -10.63 -8.66 -12.84
C SER A 38 -11.58 -9.75 -12.35
N ASN A 39 -12.40 -9.47 -11.33
CA ASN A 39 -13.35 -10.43 -10.74
C ASN A 39 -14.79 -9.89 -10.75
N TYR A 40 -15.13 -9.00 -11.68
CA TYR A 40 -16.39 -8.25 -11.69
C TYR A 40 -17.64 -9.13 -11.48
N ASP A 41 -17.73 -10.25 -12.21
CA ASP A 41 -18.84 -11.21 -12.20
C ASP A 41 -18.84 -12.11 -10.95
N GLY A 42 -17.71 -12.21 -10.26
CA GLY A 42 -17.58 -12.90 -8.99
C GLY A 42 -17.81 -12.02 -7.76
N VAL A 43 -17.51 -10.72 -7.85
CA VAL A 43 -17.74 -9.77 -6.75
C VAL A 43 -19.15 -9.18 -6.76
N LEU A 44 -19.85 -9.25 -7.90
CA LEU A 44 -21.25 -8.89 -8.05
C LEU A 44 -22.12 -10.14 -8.30
N LYS A 45 -23.43 -9.98 -8.13
CA LYS A 45 -24.43 -10.95 -8.61
C LYS A 45 -24.94 -10.46 -9.96
N VAL A 46 -24.58 -11.14 -11.03
CA VAL A 46 -24.89 -10.76 -12.42
C VAL A 46 -25.61 -11.91 -13.12
N ASP A 47 -26.54 -11.59 -14.02
CA ASP A 47 -27.26 -12.56 -14.86
C ASP A 47 -27.95 -13.72 -14.09
N GLY A 48 -28.35 -13.49 -12.84
CA GLY A 48 -29.00 -14.49 -11.98
C GLY A 48 -28.06 -15.33 -11.13
N GLU A 49 -26.74 -15.17 -11.29
CA GLU A 49 -25.73 -15.87 -10.50
C GLU A 49 -25.59 -15.32 -9.07
N VAL A 50 -25.04 -16.15 -8.17
CA VAL A 50 -24.92 -15.81 -6.74
C VAL A 50 -23.59 -15.15 -6.34
N GLY A 51 -22.71 -14.89 -7.31
CA GLY A 51 -21.35 -14.41 -7.11
C GLY A 51 -20.40 -15.51 -6.59
N ASN A 52 -19.13 -15.17 -6.37
CA ASN A 52 -18.09 -16.10 -5.96
C ASN A 52 -17.48 -15.70 -4.61
N LYS A 53 -17.76 -16.51 -3.57
CA LYS A 53 -17.26 -16.29 -2.20
C LYS A 53 -15.76 -16.12 -2.12
N LYS A 54 -14.99 -16.81 -2.95
CA LYS A 54 -13.53 -16.74 -2.92
C LYS A 54 -12.99 -15.34 -3.30
N VAL A 55 -13.77 -14.55 -4.04
CA VAL A 55 -13.34 -13.25 -4.56
C VAL A 55 -14.12 -12.08 -3.94
N TYR A 56 -15.35 -12.27 -3.46
CA TYR A 56 -16.03 -11.22 -2.69
C TYR A 56 -15.65 -11.22 -1.21
N ASP A 57 -15.11 -12.32 -0.67
CA ASP A 57 -14.59 -12.35 0.71
C ASP A 57 -13.55 -11.23 0.87
N PRO A 58 -13.75 -10.28 1.81
CA PRO A 58 -12.86 -9.12 1.94
C PRO A 58 -11.39 -9.48 2.09
N ARG A 59 -11.09 -10.62 2.71
CA ARG A 59 -9.70 -11.07 2.91
C ARG A 59 -8.98 -11.36 1.60
N SER A 60 -9.71 -11.68 0.53
CA SER A 60 -9.14 -11.99 -0.79
C SER A 60 -8.45 -10.78 -1.45
N TYR A 61 -8.96 -9.56 -1.20
CA TYR A 61 -8.41 -8.33 -1.75
C TYR A 61 -7.75 -7.43 -0.70
N LEU A 62 -8.22 -7.43 0.55
CA LEU A 62 -7.60 -6.65 1.63
C LEU A 62 -6.19 -7.16 1.97
N LYS A 63 -5.93 -8.48 1.84
CA LYS A 63 -4.56 -9.00 1.98
C LYS A 63 -3.60 -8.45 0.91
N LYS A 64 -4.11 -8.29 -0.32
CA LYS A 64 -3.33 -7.68 -1.42
C LYS A 64 -3.08 -6.19 -1.16
N ALA A 65 -4.10 -5.49 -0.65
CA ALA A 65 -4.00 -4.09 -0.25
C ALA A 65 -2.97 -3.85 0.86
N GLU A 66 -3.02 -4.66 1.92
CA GLU A 66 -2.06 -4.63 3.03
C GLU A 66 -0.63 -4.89 2.56
N THR A 67 -0.44 -5.89 1.69
CA THR A 67 0.88 -6.22 1.13
C THR A 67 1.43 -5.04 0.32
N SER A 68 0.62 -4.47 -0.59
CA SER A 68 1.06 -3.35 -1.44
C SER A 68 1.33 -2.07 -0.64
N MET A 69 0.52 -1.77 0.38
CA MET A 69 0.80 -0.65 1.27
C MET A 69 2.07 -0.89 2.10
N SER A 70 2.32 -2.12 2.56
CA SER A 70 3.53 -2.49 3.30
C SER A 70 4.78 -2.30 2.45
N GLU A 71 4.76 -2.70 1.17
CA GLU A 71 5.84 -2.42 0.22
C GLU A 71 6.10 -0.91 0.09
N ARG A 72 5.05 -0.09 0.03
CA ARG A 72 5.21 1.37 -0.01
C ARG A 72 5.79 1.96 1.28
N VAL A 73 5.49 1.36 2.43
CA VAL A 73 6.10 1.74 3.72
C VAL A 73 7.57 1.36 3.76
N VAL A 74 7.95 0.19 3.23
CA VAL A 74 9.36 -0.23 3.10
C VAL A 74 10.15 0.77 2.24
N GLU A 75 9.60 1.19 1.11
CA GLU A 75 10.18 2.26 0.28
C GLU A 75 10.40 3.54 1.10
N ALA A 76 9.39 4.00 1.85
CA ALA A 76 9.53 5.18 2.69
C ALA A 76 10.61 5.04 3.78
N CYS A 77 10.79 3.85 4.36
CA CYS A 77 11.86 3.60 5.32
C CYS A 77 13.25 3.65 4.66
N ASN A 78 13.38 3.23 3.41
CA ASN A 78 14.62 3.38 2.65
C ASN A 78 14.87 4.86 2.32
N ASP A 79 13.86 5.58 1.83
CA ASP A 79 13.93 7.02 1.51
C ASP A 79 14.37 7.87 2.72
N LEU A 80 13.89 7.51 3.92
CA LEU A 80 14.19 8.20 5.18
C LEU A 80 15.45 7.68 5.89
N HIS A 81 16.19 6.77 5.27
CA HIS A 81 17.39 6.12 5.85
C HIS A 81 17.16 5.46 7.22
N SER A 82 15.92 5.01 7.50
CA SER A 82 15.56 4.33 8.75
C SER A 82 15.57 2.79 8.62
N ALA A 83 15.55 2.27 7.40
CA ALA A 83 15.64 0.84 7.14
C ALA A 83 16.88 0.21 7.80
N GLY A 84 16.70 -0.93 8.47
CA GLY A 84 17.76 -1.65 9.18
C GLY A 84 18.25 -0.99 10.48
N ARG A 85 17.62 0.11 10.94
CA ARG A 85 18.04 0.85 12.14
C ARG A 85 17.05 0.75 13.30
N SER A 86 16.29 -0.36 13.37
CA SER A 86 15.40 -0.59 14.51
C SER A 86 16.23 -0.67 15.80
N VAL A 87 15.79 -0.01 16.87
CA VAL A 87 16.43 -0.08 18.19
C VAL A 87 16.37 -1.48 18.82
N SER A 88 15.54 -2.37 18.26
CA SER A 88 15.43 -3.78 18.62
C SER A 88 16.12 -4.74 17.65
N ALA A 89 16.70 -4.24 16.56
CA ALA A 89 17.50 -5.08 15.65
C ALA A 89 18.87 -5.31 16.31
N GLY A 90 19.03 -6.50 16.89
CA GLY A 90 20.31 -7.02 17.38
C GLY A 90 21.16 -7.61 16.26
#